data_AF-A0A3D9D3N6-F1
#
_entry.id   AF-A0A3D9D3N6-F1
#
_cell.length_a   1.000
_cell.length_b   1.000
_cell.length_c   1.000
_cell.angle_alpha   90.00
_cell.angle_beta   90.00
_cell.angle_gamma   90.00
#
_symmetry.space_group_name_H-M   'P 1'
#
loop_
_entity.id
_entity.type
_entity.pdbx_description
1 polymer ?
#
loop_
_entity_poly.entity_id
_entity_poly.type
_entity_poly.pdbx_seq_one_letter_code
_entity_poly.pdbx_strand_id
1 'polypeptide(L)'
;AAVYNLNSSDFHVSYNGTANAVFNLPAAISGVGNFKGRMYTIKNNTNFTITVNSAAPETINGSASITVPANQSAQLINTGLTGANSTWEVVSMGSSSTGDYIIVKPNASQSVSTGSDVTFGSVIASNNITYNAGVFNLKAGKTYVLRCQLHATDFSLAGGFFVYEWVDASNNSVLPSSTTGVVDAINNYPATTIGGQPEAYAIYRPTVDTSVKVRLGGAGTAQLNPGIGFMSITELEGGSGSGTTIINNNITASNGLNLSGTDVKLGGTLSQPTHIATAGNNLSIDGTGKVLIGTNTVPAGAANSKIVIDNGTTNGALQIKDGTEQLGYVLTSDANGLATWSSTVTTAFADNWSTYTGTLTNPFTSTTGANTQATGTSVVIPAKGWYFFRAGITIQSNCNDYAFYINGIGDIWRTYCNVSDIQMMSPRDQSRVLYFATPGTYPIIASKTNAVVPTGFNIGNPGFYVNFVKFQN
;
A
#
# COMPACT_ATOMS: atom_id res chain seq x y z
N ALA A 1 -34.45 -21.50 -6.74
CA ALA A 1 -34.21 -20.60 -7.89
C ALA A 1 -34.81 -21.24 -9.13
N ALA A 2 -35.49 -20.48 -9.99
CA ALA A 2 -35.97 -21.00 -11.27
C ALA A 2 -34.77 -21.24 -12.20
N VAL A 3 -34.69 -22.39 -12.87
CA VAL A 3 -33.60 -22.71 -13.80
C VAL A 3 -34.15 -22.75 -15.22
N TYR A 4 -33.47 -22.10 -16.16
CA TYR A 4 -33.82 -22.10 -17.58
C TYR A 4 -32.59 -22.39 -18.43
N ASN A 5 -32.69 -23.34 -19.36
CA ASN A 5 -31.61 -23.66 -20.28
C ASN A 5 -31.92 -23.02 -21.64
N LEU A 6 -31.08 -22.07 -22.05
CA LEU A 6 -31.18 -21.43 -23.36
C LEU A 6 -30.82 -22.46 -24.44
N ASN A 7 -31.61 -22.46 -25.52
CA ASN A 7 -31.47 -23.38 -26.63
C ASN A 7 -31.32 -22.63 -27.96
N SER A 8 -31.18 -23.39 -29.05
CA SER A 8 -30.94 -22.84 -30.39
C SER A 8 -32.15 -22.16 -31.04
N SER A 9 -33.31 -22.12 -30.40
CA SER A 9 -34.49 -21.37 -30.84
C SER A 9 -34.72 -20.07 -30.06
N ASP A 10 -34.01 -19.88 -28.94
CA ASP A 10 -34.11 -18.66 -28.17
C ASP A 10 -33.31 -17.54 -28.85
N PHE A 11 -33.87 -16.33 -28.83
CA PHE A 11 -33.19 -15.10 -29.26
C PHE A 11 -33.41 -13.99 -28.24
N HIS A 12 -34.58 -14.00 -27.58
CA HIS A 12 -34.97 -13.11 -26.51
C HIS A 12 -35.74 -13.89 -25.44
N VAL A 13 -35.35 -13.73 -24.18
CA VAL A 13 -36.04 -14.33 -23.03
C VAL A 13 -36.27 -13.25 -21.97
N SER A 14 -37.53 -13.03 -21.62
CA SER A 14 -37.94 -12.11 -20.54
C SER A 14 -38.35 -12.90 -19.30
N TYR A 15 -37.62 -12.71 -18.20
CA TYR A 15 -37.93 -13.29 -16.91
C TYR A 15 -38.89 -12.37 -16.13
N ASN A 16 -40.00 -12.95 -15.67
CA ASN A 16 -41.05 -12.27 -14.89
C ASN A 16 -41.40 -13.06 -13.62
N GLY A 17 -40.46 -13.85 -13.09
CA GLY A 17 -40.71 -14.71 -11.93
C GLY A 17 -40.66 -13.98 -10.59
N THR A 18 -40.80 -14.75 -9.51
CA THR A 18 -40.94 -14.24 -8.13
C THR A 18 -39.76 -14.58 -7.21
N ALA A 19 -38.62 -14.99 -7.78
CA ALA A 19 -37.40 -15.32 -7.04
C ALA A 19 -36.15 -15.15 -7.90
N ASN A 20 -34.95 -15.36 -7.33
CA ASN A 20 -33.73 -15.44 -8.12
C ASN A 20 -33.79 -16.60 -9.14
N ALA A 21 -33.20 -16.40 -10.31
CA ALA A 21 -33.17 -17.39 -11.40
C ALA A 21 -31.76 -17.66 -11.90
N VAL A 22 -31.60 -18.81 -12.55
CA VAL A 22 -30.36 -19.26 -13.17
C VAL A 22 -30.64 -19.61 -14.62
N PHE A 23 -29.94 -18.96 -15.54
CA PHE A 23 -30.05 -19.19 -16.98
C PHE A 23 -28.74 -19.83 -17.45
N ASN A 24 -28.79 -20.96 -18.14
CA ASN A 24 -27.59 -21.62 -18.65
C ASN A 24 -27.51 -21.42 -20.16
N LEU A 25 -26.39 -20.89 -20.64
CA LEU A 25 -26.08 -20.80 -22.07
C LEU A 25 -25.82 -22.21 -22.62
N PRO A 26 -26.18 -22.49 -23.88
CA PRO A 26 -25.81 -23.74 -24.51
C PRO A 26 -24.29 -23.83 -24.67
N ALA A 27 -23.74 -25.04 -24.59
CA ALA A 27 -22.34 -25.28 -24.89
C ALA A 27 -22.02 -24.89 -26.34
N ALA A 28 -20.89 -24.23 -26.55
CA ALA A 28 -20.40 -23.88 -27.87
C ALA A 28 -20.00 -25.15 -28.65
N ILE A 29 -20.46 -25.23 -29.89
CA ILE A 29 -20.24 -26.38 -30.78
C ILE A 29 -19.30 -25.95 -31.91
N SER A 30 -18.34 -26.79 -32.29
CA SER A 30 -17.48 -26.57 -33.47
C SER A 30 -18.07 -27.23 -34.72
N GLY A 31 -17.78 -26.68 -35.91
CA GLY A 31 -18.23 -27.23 -37.19
C GLY A 31 -19.61 -26.75 -37.63
N VAL A 32 -20.31 -27.56 -38.42
CA VAL A 32 -21.64 -27.22 -38.98
C VAL A 32 -22.66 -27.16 -37.85
N GLY A 33 -23.42 -26.04 -37.77
CA GLY A 33 -24.37 -25.80 -36.69
C GLY A 33 -23.78 -25.09 -35.46
N ASN A 34 -22.56 -24.56 -35.56
CA ASN A 34 -21.98 -23.73 -34.51
C ASN A 34 -22.84 -22.48 -34.23
N PHE A 35 -22.62 -21.91 -33.04
CA PHE A 35 -23.36 -20.73 -32.59
C PHE A 35 -22.67 -19.41 -32.94
N LYS A 36 -21.59 -19.38 -33.73
CA LYS A 36 -20.82 -18.15 -33.99
C LYS A 36 -21.73 -17.00 -34.46
N GLY A 37 -21.66 -15.87 -33.76
CA GLY A 37 -22.46 -14.68 -34.04
C GLY A 37 -23.90 -14.74 -33.52
N ARG A 38 -24.31 -15.85 -32.90
CA ARG A 38 -25.63 -15.97 -32.26
C ARG A 38 -25.68 -15.06 -31.05
N MET A 39 -26.75 -14.28 -30.98
CA MET A 39 -27.03 -13.38 -29.88
C MET A 39 -28.21 -13.88 -29.04
N TYR A 40 -28.06 -13.84 -27.72
CA TYR A 40 -29.14 -14.01 -26.77
C TYR A 40 -29.39 -12.70 -26.04
N THR A 41 -30.64 -12.25 -26.01
CA THR A 41 -31.09 -11.16 -25.14
C THR A 41 -31.82 -11.75 -23.94
N ILE A 42 -31.33 -11.47 -22.73
CA ILE A 42 -31.97 -11.86 -21.48
C ILE A 42 -32.45 -10.59 -20.79
N LYS A 43 -33.75 -10.47 -20.55
CA LYS A 43 -34.36 -9.34 -19.85
C LYS A 43 -34.88 -9.80 -18.49
N ASN A 44 -34.51 -9.09 -17.43
CA ASN A 44 -35.00 -9.31 -16.08
C ASN A 44 -36.02 -8.22 -15.73
N ASN A 45 -37.30 -8.55 -15.77
CA ASN A 45 -38.37 -7.60 -15.41
C ASN A 45 -38.76 -7.66 -13.92
N THR A 46 -37.90 -8.26 -13.09
CA THR A 46 -38.21 -8.56 -11.70
C THR A 46 -37.31 -7.78 -10.76
N ASN A 47 -37.63 -7.81 -9.46
CA ASN A 47 -36.79 -7.29 -8.39
C ASN A 47 -35.72 -8.28 -7.91
N PHE A 48 -35.59 -9.43 -8.58
CA PHE A 48 -34.66 -10.50 -8.24
C PHE A 48 -33.46 -10.50 -9.18
N THR A 49 -32.44 -11.32 -8.91
CA THR A 49 -31.25 -11.44 -9.77
C THR A 49 -31.36 -12.68 -10.66
N ILE A 50 -30.92 -12.57 -11.92
CA ILE A 50 -30.67 -13.71 -12.80
C ILE A 50 -29.16 -13.94 -12.86
N THR A 51 -28.72 -15.15 -12.56
CA THR A 51 -27.34 -15.59 -12.84
C THR A 51 -27.33 -16.29 -14.19
N VAL A 52 -26.46 -15.87 -15.10
CA VAL A 52 -26.27 -16.52 -16.41
C VAL A 52 -24.96 -17.29 -16.40
N ASN A 53 -25.00 -18.61 -16.58
CA ASN A 53 -23.82 -19.47 -16.59
C ASN A 53 -23.40 -19.86 -18.02
N SER A 54 -22.11 -19.95 -18.29
CA SER A 54 -21.58 -20.71 -19.42
C SER A 54 -21.49 -22.20 -19.08
N ALA A 55 -21.43 -23.05 -20.11
CA ALA A 55 -21.16 -24.48 -19.93
C ALA A 55 -19.67 -24.68 -19.59
N ALA A 56 -19.32 -25.51 -18.61
CA ALA A 56 -17.91 -25.78 -18.32
C ALA A 56 -17.24 -26.55 -19.49
N PRO A 57 -16.00 -26.23 -19.89
CA PRO A 57 -15.05 -25.28 -19.27
C PRO A 57 -15.13 -23.84 -19.82
N GLU A 58 -16.16 -23.51 -20.57
CA GLU A 58 -16.30 -22.24 -21.28
C GLU A 58 -16.53 -21.05 -20.36
N THR A 59 -16.30 -19.85 -20.89
CA THR A 59 -16.45 -18.59 -20.17
C THR A 59 -17.23 -17.53 -20.94
N ILE A 60 -17.81 -16.59 -20.19
CA ILE A 60 -18.38 -15.31 -20.62
C ILE A 60 -17.37 -14.21 -20.24
N ASN A 61 -16.70 -13.60 -21.21
CA ASN A 61 -15.62 -12.61 -20.95
C ASN A 61 -14.59 -13.09 -19.89
N GLY A 62 -14.21 -14.38 -19.91
CA GLY A 62 -13.26 -14.97 -18.97
C GLY A 62 -13.83 -15.43 -17.63
N SER A 63 -15.14 -15.24 -17.38
CA SER A 63 -15.83 -15.69 -16.15
C SER A 63 -16.79 -16.85 -16.43
N ALA A 64 -17.01 -17.75 -15.46
CA ALA A 64 -17.96 -18.88 -15.62
C ALA A 64 -19.44 -18.44 -15.60
N SER A 65 -19.71 -17.23 -15.10
CA SER A 65 -21.06 -16.67 -15.05
C SER A 65 -21.05 -15.14 -14.99
N ILE A 66 -22.20 -14.54 -15.30
CA ILE A 66 -22.50 -13.12 -15.07
C ILE A 66 -23.82 -12.99 -14.30
N THR A 67 -24.08 -11.80 -13.77
CA THR A 67 -25.38 -11.48 -13.15
C THR A 67 -26.12 -10.42 -13.95
N VAL A 68 -27.42 -10.60 -14.13
CA VAL A 68 -28.35 -9.60 -14.66
C VAL A 68 -29.21 -9.12 -13.50
N PRO A 69 -28.90 -7.92 -12.94
CA PRO A 69 -29.63 -7.37 -11.81
C PRO A 69 -31.11 -7.10 -12.14
N ALA A 70 -31.86 -6.77 -11.09
CA ALA A 70 -33.26 -6.37 -11.20
C ALA A 70 -33.46 -5.28 -12.27
N ASN A 71 -34.50 -5.42 -13.10
CA ASN A 71 -34.89 -4.46 -14.13
C ASN A 71 -33.81 -4.15 -15.18
N GLN A 72 -32.86 -5.07 -15.40
CA GLN A 72 -31.81 -4.95 -16.40
C GLN A 72 -31.93 -6.00 -17.51
N SER A 73 -31.15 -5.82 -18.57
CA SER A 73 -30.97 -6.77 -19.65
C SER A 73 -29.50 -7.00 -19.96
N ALA A 74 -29.19 -8.19 -20.47
CA ALA A 74 -27.90 -8.53 -21.04
C ALA A 74 -28.08 -9.06 -22.46
N GLN A 75 -27.19 -8.65 -23.36
CA GLN A 75 -27.00 -9.26 -24.66
C GLN A 75 -25.66 -9.98 -24.68
N LEU A 76 -25.70 -11.25 -25.06
CA LEU A 76 -24.55 -12.14 -25.11
C LEU A 76 -24.39 -12.65 -26.54
N ILE A 77 -23.17 -12.63 -27.08
CA ILE A 77 -22.86 -13.17 -28.40
C ILE A 77 -21.90 -14.34 -28.29
N ASN A 78 -22.11 -15.39 -29.07
CA ASN A 78 -21.15 -16.49 -29.16
C ASN A 78 -20.01 -16.12 -30.13
N THR A 79 -18.77 -16.34 -29.71
CA THR A 79 -17.57 -15.98 -30.49
C THR A 79 -17.22 -17.01 -31.56
N GLY A 80 -17.83 -18.19 -31.52
CA GLY A 80 -17.48 -19.35 -32.33
C GLY A 80 -16.26 -20.12 -31.83
N LEU A 81 -15.69 -19.73 -30.68
CA LEU A 81 -14.64 -20.48 -29.99
C LEU A 81 -15.25 -21.59 -29.12
N THR A 82 -14.44 -22.59 -28.77
CA THR A 82 -14.81 -23.69 -27.87
C THR A 82 -13.73 -23.88 -26.79
N GLY A 83 -14.01 -24.72 -25.78
CA GLY A 83 -13.07 -25.05 -24.72
C GLY A 83 -12.97 -23.94 -23.66
N ALA A 84 -11.81 -23.80 -23.02
CA ALA A 84 -11.61 -22.87 -21.88
C ALA A 84 -11.52 -21.39 -22.27
N ASN A 85 -11.71 -21.06 -23.55
CA ASN A 85 -11.71 -19.69 -24.05
C ASN A 85 -13.04 -18.99 -23.74
N SER A 86 -13.10 -17.67 -23.96
CA SER A 86 -14.37 -16.94 -23.97
C SER A 86 -15.19 -17.31 -25.20
N THR A 87 -16.04 -18.33 -25.04
CA THR A 87 -16.98 -18.77 -26.07
C THR A 87 -18.18 -17.83 -26.17
N TRP A 88 -18.41 -17.04 -25.12
CA TRP A 88 -19.43 -16.00 -25.05
C TRP A 88 -18.82 -14.66 -24.67
N GLU A 89 -19.36 -13.60 -25.26
CA GLU A 89 -19.01 -12.21 -24.95
C GLU A 89 -20.25 -11.40 -24.60
N VAL A 90 -20.11 -10.48 -23.63
CA VAL A 90 -21.15 -9.50 -23.33
C VAL A 90 -21.10 -8.38 -24.36
N VAL A 91 -22.16 -8.22 -25.13
CA VAL A 91 -22.33 -7.14 -26.12
C VAL A 91 -22.89 -5.89 -25.46
N SER A 92 -23.88 -6.07 -24.58
CA SER A 92 -24.44 -4.97 -23.79
C SER A 92 -24.98 -5.49 -22.47
N MET A 93 -24.85 -4.68 -21.42
CA MET A 93 -25.45 -4.91 -20.11
C MET A 93 -25.96 -3.57 -19.59
N GLY A 94 -27.22 -3.51 -19.22
CA GLY A 94 -27.82 -2.29 -18.71
C GLY A 94 -29.34 -2.37 -18.64
N SER A 95 -29.95 -1.38 -18.01
CA SER A 95 -31.40 -1.19 -18.05
C SER A 95 -31.84 -0.96 -19.49
N SER A 96 -32.70 -1.84 -20.03
CA SER A 96 -33.58 -1.45 -21.14
C SER A 96 -34.74 -0.59 -20.62
N SER A 97 -34.41 0.43 -19.82
CA SER A 97 -35.32 1.56 -19.63
C SER A 97 -35.17 2.37 -20.90
N THR A 98 -36.18 2.41 -21.76
CA THR A 98 -36.33 3.58 -22.61
C THR A 98 -36.24 4.78 -21.66
N GLY A 99 -35.22 5.64 -21.77
CA GLY A 99 -35.13 6.85 -20.95
C GLY A 99 -36.44 7.65 -20.99
N ASP A 100 -36.61 8.60 -20.07
CA ASP A 100 -37.77 9.49 -20.15
C ASP A 100 -37.71 10.24 -21.49
N TYR A 101 -38.81 10.26 -22.25
CA TYR A 101 -38.83 11.01 -23.51
C TYR A 101 -40.22 11.54 -23.79
N ILE A 102 -40.30 12.58 -24.62
CA ILE A 102 -41.55 13.05 -25.19
C ILE A 102 -41.29 13.81 -26.48
N ILE A 103 -42.18 13.64 -27.46
CA ILE A 103 -42.19 14.41 -28.70
C ILE A 103 -43.61 14.97 -28.86
N VAL A 104 -43.71 16.28 -29.01
CA VAL A 104 -44.97 16.98 -29.32
C VAL A 104 -44.83 17.77 -30.61
N LYS A 105 -45.92 17.84 -31.38
CA LYS A 105 -45.99 18.56 -32.66
C LYS A 105 -47.25 19.45 -32.72
N PRO A 106 -47.25 20.51 -33.54
CA PRO A 106 -48.47 21.26 -33.80
C PRO A 106 -49.52 20.36 -34.46
N ASN A 107 -50.79 20.66 -34.18
CA ASN A 107 -51.96 20.03 -34.81
C ASN A 107 -53.04 21.04 -35.23
N ALA A 108 -52.81 22.33 -34.92
CA ALA A 108 -53.63 23.47 -35.26
C ALA A 108 -52.70 24.69 -35.33
N SER A 109 -53.13 25.73 -36.04
CA SER A 109 -52.37 26.97 -36.08
C SER A 109 -52.50 27.68 -34.74
N GLN A 110 -51.40 28.22 -34.22
CA GLN A 110 -51.38 28.92 -32.95
C GLN A 110 -51.07 30.40 -33.18
N SER A 111 -52.02 31.29 -32.85
CA SER A 111 -51.77 32.73 -32.84
C SER A 111 -50.84 33.08 -31.69
N VAL A 112 -49.74 33.76 -31.98
CA VAL A 112 -48.72 34.14 -31.00
C VAL A 112 -48.37 35.62 -31.06
N SER A 113 -47.97 36.14 -29.91
CA SER A 113 -47.45 37.49 -29.69
C SER A 113 -46.31 37.45 -28.68
N THR A 114 -45.63 38.57 -28.44
CA THR A 114 -44.55 38.66 -27.46
C THR A 114 -45.01 38.21 -26.07
N GLY A 115 -44.28 37.29 -25.46
CA GLY A 115 -44.61 36.71 -24.16
C GLY A 115 -45.56 35.51 -24.22
N SER A 116 -45.98 35.08 -25.40
CA SER A 116 -46.77 33.85 -25.59
C SER A 116 -45.93 32.61 -25.31
N ASP A 117 -46.56 31.56 -24.81
CA ASP A 117 -45.96 30.23 -24.66
C ASP A 117 -46.39 29.34 -25.84
N VAL A 118 -45.52 28.42 -26.27
CA VAL A 118 -45.83 27.50 -27.37
C VAL A 118 -46.67 26.32 -26.88
N THR A 119 -47.86 26.11 -27.46
CA THR A 119 -48.83 25.10 -27.00
C THR A 119 -49.23 24.15 -28.13
N PHE A 120 -48.30 23.27 -28.50
CA PHE A 120 -48.53 22.22 -29.51
C PHE A 120 -49.53 21.14 -29.03
N GLY A 121 -50.61 20.92 -29.76
CA GLY A 121 -51.72 20.09 -29.28
C GLY A 121 -51.58 18.58 -29.47
N SER A 122 -50.48 18.05 -30.06
CA SER A 122 -50.34 16.61 -30.33
C SER A 122 -49.07 16.02 -29.70
N VAL A 123 -49.25 15.08 -28.76
CA VAL A 123 -48.17 14.21 -28.27
C VAL A 123 -48.04 13.02 -29.23
N ILE A 124 -46.85 12.82 -29.80
CA ILE A 124 -46.58 11.73 -30.76
C ILE A 124 -46.10 10.47 -30.04
N ALA A 125 -45.25 10.66 -29.06
CA ALA A 125 -44.71 9.58 -28.25
C ALA A 125 -44.25 10.17 -26.91
N SER A 126 -44.41 9.42 -25.83
CA SER A 126 -43.99 9.82 -24.50
C SER A 126 -43.69 8.63 -23.61
N ASN A 127 -42.73 8.80 -22.72
CA ASN A 127 -42.41 7.91 -21.62
C ASN A 127 -42.00 8.76 -20.42
N ASN A 128 -42.75 8.66 -19.31
CA ASN A 128 -42.51 9.33 -18.02
C ASN A 128 -42.44 10.88 -17.98
N ILE A 129 -42.34 11.58 -19.11
CA ILE A 129 -42.50 13.04 -19.19
C ILE A 129 -43.97 13.35 -19.48
N THR A 130 -44.60 14.16 -18.62
CA THR A 130 -45.98 14.61 -18.84
C THR A 130 -46.00 15.96 -19.57
N TYR A 131 -47.01 16.15 -20.41
CA TYR A 131 -47.21 17.38 -21.18
C TYR A 131 -48.65 17.89 -21.01
N ASN A 132 -48.80 19.19 -20.70
CA ASN A 132 -50.10 19.85 -20.64
C ASN A 132 -49.96 21.30 -21.12
N ALA A 133 -50.69 21.66 -22.19
CA ALA A 133 -50.81 23.02 -22.70
C ALA A 133 -49.46 23.80 -22.80
N GLY A 134 -48.44 23.18 -23.40
CA GLY A 134 -47.11 23.80 -23.58
C GLY A 134 -46.10 23.54 -22.46
N VAL A 135 -46.53 22.93 -21.35
CA VAL A 135 -45.68 22.69 -20.17
C VAL A 135 -45.29 21.21 -20.08
N PHE A 136 -44.00 20.97 -19.89
CA PHE A 136 -43.40 19.65 -19.68
C PHE A 136 -42.93 19.51 -18.24
N ASN A 137 -43.16 18.37 -17.60
CA ASN A 137 -42.70 18.12 -16.22
C ASN A 137 -41.51 17.17 -16.20
N LEU A 138 -40.37 17.67 -15.73
CA LEU A 138 -39.10 16.95 -15.65
C LEU A 138 -38.83 16.50 -14.20
N LYS A 139 -38.22 15.32 -14.03
CA LYS A 139 -37.89 14.78 -12.71
C LYS A 139 -36.53 15.24 -12.22
N ALA A 140 -36.43 15.50 -10.92
CA ALA A 140 -35.18 15.88 -10.26
C ALA A 140 -34.07 14.86 -10.52
N GLY A 141 -32.84 15.33 -10.70
CA GLY A 141 -31.63 14.51 -10.76
C GLY A 141 -31.32 13.87 -12.12
N LYS A 142 -32.26 13.89 -13.06
CA LYS A 142 -32.08 13.41 -14.45
C LYS A 142 -31.57 14.50 -15.37
N THR A 143 -30.82 14.12 -16.41
CA THR A 143 -30.31 15.07 -17.41
C THR A 143 -31.16 14.95 -18.67
N TYR A 144 -31.68 16.06 -19.16
CA TYR A 144 -32.56 16.10 -20.32
C TYR A 144 -31.95 16.94 -21.43
N VAL A 145 -32.16 16.52 -22.67
CA VAL A 145 -31.93 17.30 -23.88
C VAL A 145 -33.28 17.80 -24.36
N LEU A 146 -33.46 19.13 -24.37
CA LEU A 146 -34.67 19.80 -24.77
C LEU A 146 -34.43 20.48 -26.12
N ARG A 147 -35.39 20.35 -27.02
CA ARG A 147 -35.26 20.74 -28.43
C ARG A 147 -36.58 21.30 -28.92
N CYS A 148 -36.55 22.48 -29.52
CA CYS A 148 -37.73 23.11 -30.09
C CYS A 148 -37.41 23.72 -31.45
N GLN A 149 -38.21 23.38 -32.44
CA GLN A 149 -38.19 24.02 -33.74
C GLN A 149 -39.57 24.57 -34.06
N LEU A 150 -39.64 25.88 -34.31
CA LEU A 150 -40.87 26.57 -34.66
C LEU A 150 -40.85 27.03 -36.12
N HIS A 151 -42.03 27.12 -36.70
CA HIS A 151 -42.27 27.79 -37.97
C HIS A 151 -43.47 28.71 -37.80
N ALA A 152 -43.39 29.91 -38.36
CA ALA A 152 -44.44 30.90 -38.26
C ALA A 152 -44.77 31.50 -39.64
N THR A 153 -46.03 31.89 -39.81
CA THR A 153 -46.60 32.59 -40.97
C THR A 153 -47.36 33.83 -40.48
N ASP A 154 -47.85 34.64 -41.42
CA ASP A 154 -48.80 35.73 -41.13
C ASP A 154 -48.30 36.74 -40.09
N PHE A 155 -47.03 37.14 -40.21
CA PHE A 155 -46.46 38.20 -39.39
C PHE A 155 -47.18 39.52 -39.67
N SER A 156 -47.66 40.15 -38.59
CA SER A 156 -48.33 41.46 -38.64
C SER A 156 -47.43 42.64 -39.05
N LEU A 157 -46.10 42.45 -39.04
CA LEU A 157 -45.11 43.49 -39.31
C LEU A 157 -44.14 43.01 -40.40
N ALA A 158 -43.82 43.88 -41.34
CA ALA A 158 -42.74 43.65 -42.29
C ALA A 158 -41.40 43.59 -41.55
N GLY A 159 -40.65 42.48 -41.71
CA GLY A 159 -39.43 42.23 -40.93
C GLY A 159 -39.68 41.82 -39.46
N GLY A 160 -40.91 41.46 -39.10
CA GLY A 160 -41.22 40.92 -37.78
C GLY A 160 -40.44 39.63 -37.49
N PHE A 161 -40.10 39.42 -36.23
CA PHE A 161 -39.41 38.22 -35.76
C PHE A 161 -39.84 37.86 -34.34
N PHE A 162 -39.75 36.57 -34.02
CA PHE A 162 -39.78 36.09 -32.64
C PHE A 162 -38.52 35.32 -32.33
N VAL A 163 -37.96 35.59 -31.15
CA VAL A 163 -36.99 34.72 -30.50
C VAL A 163 -37.74 33.75 -29.60
N TYR A 164 -37.26 32.53 -29.42
CA TYR A 164 -37.88 31.57 -28.53
C TYR A 164 -36.85 30.73 -27.79
N GLU A 165 -37.13 30.46 -26.52
CA GLU A 165 -36.20 29.84 -25.58
C GLU A 165 -36.93 28.89 -24.65
N TRP A 166 -36.19 27.91 -24.11
CA TRP A 166 -36.69 27.10 -23.01
C TRP A 166 -36.59 27.88 -21.70
N VAL A 167 -37.71 27.97 -20.98
CA VAL A 167 -37.82 28.67 -19.71
C VAL A 167 -38.38 27.76 -18.62
N ASP A 168 -38.03 28.05 -17.37
CA ASP A 168 -38.75 27.53 -16.21
C ASP A 168 -40.19 28.07 -16.25
N ALA A 169 -41.17 27.16 -16.22
CA ALA A 169 -42.58 27.51 -16.37
C ALA A 169 -43.12 28.31 -15.17
N SER A 170 -42.47 28.24 -14.01
CA SER A 170 -42.92 28.90 -12.77
C SER A 170 -42.61 30.40 -12.75
N ASN A 171 -41.50 30.82 -13.36
CA ASN A 171 -41.00 32.20 -13.27
C ASN A 171 -40.58 32.81 -14.61
N ASN A 172 -40.68 32.05 -15.71
CA ASN A 172 -40.27 32.43 -17.06
C ASN A 172 -38.78 32.78 -17.22
N SER A 173 -37.92 32.37 -16.28
CA SER A 173 -36.47 32.50 -16.42
C SER A 173 -35.93 31.50 -17.44
N VAL A 174 -34.98 31.94 -18.26
CA VAL A 174 -34.34 31.08 -19.28
C VAL A 174 -33.57 29.96 -18.60
N LEU A 175 -33.75 28.72 -19.08
CA LEU A 175 -33.04 27.57 -18.53
C LEU A 175 -31.54 27.70 -18.75
N PRO A 176 -30.70 27.19 -17.83
CA PRO A 176 -29.25 27.11 -18.03
C PRO A 176 -28.94 26.40 -19.35
N SER A 177 -28.00 26.95 -20.13
CA SER A 177 -27.58 26.44 -21.45
C SER A 177 -28.64 26.47 -22.57
N SER A 178 -29.80 27.10 -22.36
CA SER A 178 -30.75 27.30 -23.46
C SER A 178 -30.13 28.18 -24.54
N THR A 179 -30.11 27.70 -25.77
CA THR A 179 -29.89 28.51 -26.96
C THR A 179 -31.21 29.14 -27.40
N THR A 180 -31.10 30.25 -28.11
CA THR A 180 -32.23 30.99 -28.67
C THR A 180 -32.53 30.49 -30.08
N GLY A 181 -33.75 30.06 -30.33
CA GLY A 181 -34.30 29.89 -31.67
C GLY A 181 -34.87 31.21 -32.20
N VAL A 182 -34.93 31.36 -33.52
CA VAL A 182 -35.51 32.55 -34.18
C VAL A 182 -36.52 32.09 -35.21
N VAL A 183 -37.65 32.79 -35.34
CA VAL A 183 -38.53 32.74 -36.51
C VAL A 183 -38.69 34.16 -37.03
N ASP A 184 -38.41 34.40 -38.32
CA ASP A 184 -38.50 35.73 -38.92
C ASP A 184 -39.38 35.78 -40.18
N ALA A 185 -39.83 36.99 -40.50
CA ALA A 185 -40.55 37.31 -41.72
C ALA A 185 -39.62 37.60 -42.91
N ILE A 186 -38.31 37.73 -42.70
CA ILE A 186 -37.35 38.21 -43.70
C ILE A 186 -37.21 37.21 -44.85
N ASN A 187 -37.37 35.91 -44.58
CA ASN A 187 -37.42 34.88 -45.62
C ASN A 187 -38.85 34.54 -46.10
N ASN A 188 -39.90 35.20 -45.60
CA ASN A 188 -41.27 34.72 -45.80
C ASN A 188 -42.41 35.77 -45.87
N TYR A 189 -42.17 37.00 -46.37
CA TYR A 189 -43.25 37.99 -46.55
C TYR A 189 -43.54 38.36 -48.03
N PRO A 190 -44.78 38.19 -48.54
CA PRO A 190 -45.85 37.30 -48.07
C PRO A 190 -45.61 35.93 -48.70
N ALA A 191 -44.72 35.13 -48.12
CA ALA A 191 -44.20 33.95 -48.81
C ALA A 191 -44.71 32.63 -48.22
N THR A 192 -45.09 31.77 -49.15
CA THR A 192 -45.78 30.48 -49.00
C THR A 192 -44.78 29.31 -48.98
N THR A 193 -43.52 29.53 -48.59
CA THR A 193 -42.45 28.52 -48.66
C THR A 193 -41.65 28.40 -47.36
N ILE A 194 -41.18 27.20 -47.05
CA ILE A 194 -40.77 26.80 -45.69
C ILE A 194 -39.24 26.79 -45.61
N GLY A 195 -38.64 27.86 -45.09
CA GLY A 195 -37.20 27.90 -44.78
C GLY A 195 -36.92 27.42 -43.35
N GLY A 196 -35.94 26.53 -43.17
CA GLY A 196 -35.56 25.98 -41.87
C GLY A 196 -34.99 27.03 -40.91
N GLN A 197 -35.58 27.14 -39.73
CA GLN A 197 -35.25 28.14 -38.71
C GLN A 197 -34.34 27.55 -37.61
N PRO A 198 -33.47 28.36 -36.95
CA PRO A 198 -32.60 27.91 -35.85
C PRO A 198 -33.40 27.29 -34.70
N GLU A 199 -32.90 26.19 -34.16
CA GLU A 199 -33.51 25.41 -33.08
C GLU A 199 -33.16 26.00 -31.69
N ALA A 200 -34.16 26.08 -30.80
CA ALA A 200 -33.93 26.33 -29.38
C ALA A 200 -33.58 25.01 -28.69
N TYR A 201 -32.39 24.94 -28.11
CA TYR A 201 -31.78 23.73 -27.55
C TYR A 201 -31.34 23.98 -26.10
N ALA A 202 -31.57 23.04 -25.19
CA ALA A 202 -31.04 23.12 -23.82
C ALA A 202 -30.62 21.74 -23.31
N ILE A 203 -29.55 21.69 -22.50
CA ILE A 203 -29.22 20.53 -21.67
C ILE A 203 -29.52 20.91 -20.22
N TYR A 204 -30.54 20.29 -19.63
CA TYR A 204 -31.02 20.70 -18.33
C TYR A 204 -31.08 19.54 -17.34
N ARG A 205 -30.49 19.76 -16.16
CA ARG A 205 -30.53 18.84 -15.03
C ARG A 205 -31.22 19.51 -13.84
N PRO A 206 -32.54 19.36 -13.69
CA PRO A 206 -33.27 19.95 -12.58
C PRO A 206 -32.84 19.35 -11.24
N THR A 207 -32.65 20.19 -10.21
CA THR A 207 -32.33 19.75 -8.84
C THR A 207 -33.58 19.39 -8.03
N VAL A 208 -34.76 19.80 -8.50
CA VAL A 208 -36.09 19.49 -7.97
C VAL A 208 -37.02 19.21 -9.15
N ASP A 209 -38.13 18.49 -8.96
CA ASP A 209 -39.10 18.30 -10.07
C ASP A 209 -39.49 19.68 -10.63
N THR A 210 -39.25 19.89 -11.93
CA THR A 210 -39.33 21.22 -12.56
C THR A 210 -40.20 21.17 -13.79
N SER A 211 -41.09 22.14 -13.91
CA SER A 211 -41.91 22.35 -15.10
C SER A 211 -41.21 23.32 -16.05
N VAL A 212 -41.13 22.97 -17.33
CA VAL A 212 -40.46 23.78 -18.37
C VAL A 212 -41.39 24.02 -19.55
N LYS A 213 -41.18 25.11 -20.29
CA LYS A 213 -41.94 25.47 -21.49
C LYS A 213 -41.10 26.27 -22.47
N VAL A 214 -41.58 26.43 -23.70
CA VAL A 214 -40.96 27.34 -24.69
C VAL A 214 -41.73 28.65 -24.71
N ARG A 215 -41.01 29.76 -24.56
CA ARG A 215 -41.58 31.11 -24.50
C ARG A 215 -41.04 32.00 -25.61
N LEU A 216 -41.92 32.81 -26.21
CA LEU A 216 -41.61 33.72 -27.30
C LEU A 216 -41.30 35.13 -26.79
N GLY A 217 -40.24 35.74 -27.30
CA GLY A 217 -39.93 37.17 -27.23
C GLY A 217 -39.92 37.79 -28.63
N GLY A 218 -40.01 39.11 -28.77
CA GLY A 218 -40.05 39.78 -30.07
C GLY A 218 -41.06 40.92 -30.13
N ALA A 219 -41.62 41.19 -31.31
CA ALA A 219 -42.64 42.23 -31.52
C ALA A 219 -43.66 41.84 -32.60
N GLY A 220 -44.91 42.27 -32.41
CA GLY A 220 -46.04 41.99 -33.31
C GLY A 220 -46.79 40.69 -32.97
N THR A 221 -47.56 40.19 -33.93
CA THR A 221 -48.23 38.88 -33.91
C THR A 221 -47.82 38.03 -35.12
N ALA A 222 -47.87 36.70 -34.98
CA ALA A 222 -47.73 35.72 -36.07
C ALA A 222 -48.58 34.47 -35.79
N GLN A 223 -48.68 33.57 -36.77
CA GLN A 223 -49.33 32.26 -36.64
C GLN A 223 -48.28 31.15 -36.69
N LEU A 224 -48.15 30.33 -35.65
CA LEU A 224 -47.32 29.12 -35.74
C LEU A 224 -47.97 28.12 -36.69
N ASN A 225 -47.15 27.48 -37.51
CA ASN A 225 -47.61 26.58 -38.56
C ASN A 225 -48.21 25.29 -37.97
N PRO A 226 -49.40 24.84 -38.43
CA PRO A 226 -50.09 23.66 -37.89
C PRO A 226 -49.44 22.32 -38.25
N GLY A 227 -48.56 22.27 -39.26
CA GLY A 227 -47.99 21.03 -39.79
C GLY A 227 -46.47 20.91 -39.66
N ILE A 228 -45.79 21.95 -39.19
CA ILE A 228 -44.32 22.04 -39.22
C ILE A 228 -43.81 22.63 -37.90
N GLY A 229 -42.93 21.86 -37.26
CA GLY A 229 -42.36 22.17 -35.96
C GLY A 229 -42.50 21.01 -35.01
N PHE A 230 -41.67 21.01 -33.98
CA PHE A 230 -41.74 20.03 -32.90
C PHE A 230 -41.13 20.60 -31.64
N MET A 231 -41.51 20.01 -30.51
CA MET A 231 -40.72 20.07 -29.29
C MET A 231 -40.44 18.63 -28.87
N SER A 232 -39.18 18.32 -28.56
CA SER A 232 -38.80 17.02 -28.03
C SER A 232 -37.96 17.19 -26.78
N ILE A 233 -38.21 16.33 -25.80
CA ILE A 233 -37.36 16.18 -24.63
C ILE A 233 -36.98 14.71 -24.53
N THR A 234 -35.68 14.45 -24.43
CA THR A 234 -35.17 13.10 -24.21
C THR A 234 -34.24 13.15 -23.02
N GLU A 235 -34.43 12.24 -22.07
CA GLU A 235 -33.44 11.95 -21.06
C GLU A 235 -32.18 11.53 -21.80
N LEU A 236 -31.14 12.31 -21.64
CA LEU A 236 -29.81 11.82 -21.91
C LEU A 236 -29.61 10.80 -20.81
N GLU A 237 -29.84 9.51 -21.11
CA GLU A 237 -29.72 8.42 -20.16
C GLU A 237 -28.53 8.77 -19.30
N GLY A 238 -28.79 8.95 -18.00
CA GLY A 238 -27.72 8.97 -17.05
C GLY A 238 -27.05 7.63 -17.27
N GLY A 239 -25.97 7.63 -18.05
CA GLY A 239 -25.04 6.54 -18.08
C GLY A 239 -24.88 6.23 -16.61
N SER A 240 -25.39 5.09 -16.18
CA SER A 240 -25.28 4.66 -14.79
C SER A 240 -23.84 4.19 -14.54
N GLY A 241 -22.88 4.88 -15.14
CA GLY A 241 -21.61 5.22 -14.52
C GLY A 241 -21.73 6.67 -14.08
N SER A 242 -21.99 6.86 -12.80
CA SER A 242 -21.33 7.90 -12.03
C SER A 242 -19.97 8.25 -12.66
N GLY A 243 -19.61 9.53 -12.68
CA GLY A 243 -18.24 9.99 -12.93
C GLY A 243 -17.21 9.49 -11.91
N THR A 244 -17.35 8.25 -11.43
CA THR A 244 -16.22 7.36 -11.23
C THR A 244 -15.82 6.88 -12.61
N THR A 245 -14.72 7.42 -13.14
CA THR A 245 -13.82 6.65 -14.00
C THR A 245 -13.88 5.20 -13.54
N ILE A 246 -14.50 4.34 -14.35
CA ILE A 246 -14.31 2.91 -14.23
C ILE A 246 -12.82 2.75 -14.49
N ILE A 247 -12.03 2.72 -13.41
CA ILE A 247 -10.74 2.08 -13.45
C ILE A 247 -11.10 0.61 -13.61
N ASN A 248 -11.30 0.24 -14.86
CA ASN A 248 -11.36 -1.12 -15.37
C ASN A 248 -9.94 -1.72 -15.33
N ASN A 249 -9.21 -1.48 -14.25
CA ASN A 249 -8.16 -2.38 -13.85
C ASN A 249 -8.75 -3.16 -12.70
N ASN A 250 -9.08 -4.41 -12.97
CA ASN A 250 -8.70 -5.54 -12.14
C ASN A 250 -7.67 -5.15 -11.06
N ILE A 251 -8.11 -4.60 -9.92
CA ILE A 251 -7.36 -4.77 -8.69
C ILE A 251 -7.79 -6.15 -8.19
N THR A 252 -7.33 -7.20 -8.87
CA THR A 252 -7.40 -8.57 -8.38
C THR A 252 -6.36 -8.66 -7.28
N ALA A 253 -6.72 -8.18 -6.09
CA ALA A 253 -5.86 -8.30 -4.94
C ALA A 253 -6.03 -9.69 -4.34
N SER A 254 -5.22 -10.64 -4.80
CA SER A 254 -5.11 -11.96 -4.17
C SER A 254 -4.62 -11.90 -2.71
N ASN A 255 -4.24 -10.73 -2.19
CA ASN A 255 -3.58 -10.55 -0.90
C ASN A 255 -4.23 -9.48 -0.01
N GLY A 256 -5.57 -9.43 0.02
CA GLY A 256 -6.30 -8.68 1.05
C GLY A 256 -6.18 -7.15 0.93
N LEU A 257 -6.04 -6.63 -0.30
CA LEU A 257 -6.22 -5.20 -0.56
C LEU A 257 -7.70 -4.89 -0.69
N ASN A 258 -8.21 -3.98 0.14
CA ASN A 258 -9.57 -3.48 0.04
C ASN A 258 -9.54 -1.99 -0.32
N LEU A 259 -10.30 -1.60 -1.34
CA LEU A 259 -10.52 -0.19 -1.63
C LEU A 259 -11.43 0.41 -0.55
N SER A 260 -10.99 1.49 0.09
CA SER A 260 -11.75 2.24 1.08
C SER A 260 -11.80 3.71 0.64
N GLY A 261 -12.90 4.09 0.00
CA GLY A 261 -12.98 5.39 -0.68
C GLY A 261 -12.07 5.42 -1.90
N THR A 262 -11.13 6.36 -1.94
CA THR A 262 -10.10 6.48 -3.01
C THR A 262 -8.80 5.76 -2.68
N ASP A 263 -8.67 5.16 -1.49
CA ASP A 263 -7.42 4.59 -1.00
C ASP A 263 -7.42 3.06 -1.03
N VAL A 264 -6.32 2.46 -1.49
CA VAL A 264 -6.09 1.01 -1.42
C VAL A 264 -5.45 0.68 -0.07
N LYS A 265 -6.17 -0.05 0.78
CA LYS A 265 -5.67 -0.47 2.10
C LYS A 265 -5.14 -1.89 2.06
N LEU A 266 -3.92 -2.08 2.56
CA LEU A 266 -3.34 -3.38 2.92
C LEU A 266 -3.84 -3.77 4.31
N GLY A 267 -4.60 -4.85 4.47
CA GLY A 267 -5.11 -5.19 5.81
C GLY A 267 -5.92 -6.48 6.00
N GLY A 268 -6.05 -7.33 4.97
CA GLY A 268 -6.66 -8.66 5.09
C GLY A 268 -5.66 -9.79 5.27
N THR A 269 -6.14 -11.02 5.54
CA THR A 269 -5.33 -12.24 5.48
C THR A 269 -4.77 -12.40 4.07
N LEU A 270 -3.45 -12.54 3.94
CA LEU A 270 -2.82 -12.88 2.65
C LEU A 270 -3.29 -14.26 2.21
N SER A 271 -3.81 -14.40 1.00
CA SER A 271 -4.22 -15.73 0.48
C SER A 271 -3.11 -16.39 -0.34
N GLN A 272 -2.05 -15.65 -0.67
CA GLN A 272 -0.86 -16.10 -1.41
C GLN A 272 0.41 -15.40 -0.90
N PRO A 273 1.61 -15.88 -1.24
CA PRO A 273 2.85 -15.14 -1.00
C PRO A 273 2.81 -13.73 -1.62
N THR A 274 3.31 -12.72 -0.91
CA THR A 274 3.44 -11.34 -1.42
C THR A 274 4.90 -11.02 -1.68
N HIS A 275 5.23 -10.62 -2.90
CA HIS A 275 6.55 -10.14 -3.27
C HIS A 275 6.49 -8.65 -3.58
N ILE A 276 7.34 -7.85 -2.91
CA ILE A 276 7.48 -6.40 -3.17
C ILE A 276 8.83 -6.19 -3.87
N ALA A 277 8.80 -6.08 -5.20
CA ALA A 277 9.98 -5.75 -6.00
C ALA A 277 10.16 -4.23 -6.04
N THR A 278 11.26 -3.72 -5.48
CA THR A 278 11.46 -2.27 -5.35
C THR A 278 12.10 -1.60 -6.58
N ALA A 279 12.63 -2.38 -7.52
CA ALA A 279 13.22 -1.91 -8.78
C ALA A 279 14.25 -0.76 -8.60
N GLY A 280 15.06 -0.83 -7.55
CA GLY A 280 16.07 0.20 -7.24
C GLY A 280 15.56 1.39 -6.41
N ASN A 281 14.28 1.41 -6.04
CA ASN A 281 13.70 2.40 -5.14
C ASN A 281 13.68 1.92 -3.68
N ASN A 282 13.37 2.83 -2.76
CA ASN A 282 13.22 2.52 -1.34
C ASN A 282 11.76 2.17 -1.00
N LEU A 283 11.56 1.09 -0.25
CA LEU A 283 10.31 0.88 0.49
C LEU A 283 10.40 1.64 1.81
N SER A 284 9.73 2.80 1.88
CA SER A 284 9.70 3.62 3.10
C SER A 284 8.46 3.32 3.94
N ILE A 285 8.66 3.14 5.24
CA ILE A 285 7.60 3.13 6.27
C ILE A 285 7.98 4.22 7.28
N ASP A 286 7.64 5.46 6.95
CA ASP A 286 8.04 6.68 7.67
C ASP A 286 6.96 7.21 8.63
N GLY A 287 5.79 6.57 8.65
CA GLY A 287 4.74 6.86 9.61
C GLY A 287 5.22 6.73 11.07
N THR A 288 4.52 7.40 11.97
CA THR A 288 4.81 7.34 13.41
C THR A 288 4.50 5.96 14.03
N GLY A 289 3.69 5.15 13.32
CA GLY A 289 3.33 3.78 13.65
C GLY A 289 4.51 2.80 13.76
N LYS A 290 4.20 1.56 14.13
CA LYS A 290 5.18 0.47 14.35
C LYS A 290 5.02 -0.61 13.28
N VAL A 291 6.12 -1.23 12.89
CA VAL A 291 6.08 -2.47 12.09
C VAL A 291 6.06 -3.65 13.05
N LEU A 292 4.91 -4.32 13.13
CA LEU A 292 4.73 -5.51 13.96
C LEU A 292 4.93 -6.76 13.09
N ILE A 293 5.77 -7.69 13.56
CA ILE A 293 6.08 -8.96 12.89
C ILE A 293 5.74 -10.09 13.85
N GLY A 294 4.86 -11.01 13.43
CA GLY A 294 4.41 -12.15 14.24
C GLY A 294 3.30 -11.84 15.25
N THR A 295 2.90 -10.56 15.39
CA THR A 295 1.81 -10.13 16.27
C THR A 295 0.99 -8.99 15.64
N ASN A 296 -0.26 -8.84 16.07
CA ASN A 296 -1.15 -7.71 15.72
C ASN A 296 -1.39 -6.76 16.92
N THR A 297 -0.74 -7.01 18.05
CA THR A 297 -0.80 -6.16 19.25
C THR A 297 0.61 -5.75 19.64
N VAL A 298 0.76 -4.56 20.21
CA VAL A 298 2.07 -4.10 20.69
C VAL A 298 2.39 -4.85 22.00
N PRO A 299 3.46 -5.66 22.06
CA PRO A 299 3.86 -6.35 23.28
C PRO A 299 4.22 -5.38 24.40
N ALA A 300 4.04 -5.84 25.65
CA ALA A 300 4.41 -5.06 26.83
C ALA A 300 5.90 -4.69 26.80
N GLY A 301 6.23 -3.40 27.02
CA GLY A 301 7.61 -2.87 26.99
C GLY A 301 8.10 -2.39 25.62
N ALA A 302 7.35 -2.60 24.54
CA ALA A 302 7.79 -2.25 23.18
C ALA A 302 7.36 -0.84 22.69
N ALA A 303 6.89 0.03 23.59
CA ALA A 303 6.29 1.34 23.23
C ALA A 303 7.22 2.24 22.40
N ASN A 304 8.54 2.15 22.64
CA ASN A 304 9.56 2.97 21.99
C ASN A 304 10.26 2.25 20.81
N SER A 305 9.92 1.00 20.54
CA SER A 305 10.58 0.18 19.51
C SER A 305 9.89 0.35 18.16
N LYS A 306 10.65 0.69 17.11
CA LYS A 306 10.10 0.87 15.74
C LYS A 306 9.78 -0.46 15.03
N ILE A 307 10.56 -1.50 15.32
CA ILE A 307 10.34 -2.87 14.89
C ILE A 307 10.08 -3.70 16.14
N VAL A 308 8.99 -4.47 16.15
CA VAL A 308 8.69 -5.42 17.22
C VAL A 308 8.46 -6.79 16.62
N ILE A 309 9.17 -7.79 17.13
CA ILE A 309 9.15 -9.15 16.64
C ILE A 309 8.74 -10.04 17.80
N ASP A 310 7.54 -10.60 17.71
CA ASP A 310 6.94 -11.45 18.73
C ASP A 310 6.43 -12.72 18.07
N ASN A 311 7.03 -13.86 18.41
CA ASN A 311 6.71 -15.17 17.83
C ASN A 311 5.67 -15.95 18.67
N GLY A 312 5.11 -15.34 19.73
CA GLY A 312 4.13 -15.97 20.61
C GLY A 312 4.61 -17.25 21.33
N THR A 313 5.87 -17.66 21.16
CA THR A 313 6.49 -18.88 21.69
C THR A 313 7.98 -18.63 21.99
N THR A 314 8.56 -19.45 22.88
CA THR A 314 9.85 -19.19 23.53
C THR A 314 11.12 -19.44 22.69
N ASN A 315 11.05 -19.65 21.37
CA ASN A 315 12.26 -19.75 20.55
C ASN A 315 12.18 -18.98 19.22
N GLY A 316 13.24 -18.21 18.94
CA GLY A 316 13.63 -17.77 17.60
C GLY A 316 12.76 -16.72 16.91
N ALA A 317 12.39 -15.64 17.60
CA ALA A 317 11.58 -14.58 17.00
C ALA A 317 12.29 -13.85 15.84
N LEU A 318 13.61 -13.66 15.93
CA LEU A 318 14.43 -12.97 14.94
C LEU A 318 15.63 -13.83 14.54
N GLN A 319 15.75 -14.17 13.26
CA GLN A 319 16.94 -14.78 12.68
C GLN A 319 17.67 -13.76 11.81
N ILE A 320 18.88 -13.39 12.22
CA ILE A 320 19.80 -12.55 11.43
C ILE A 320 20.92 -13.48 10.94
N LYS A 321 21.04 -13.68 9.63
CA LYS A 321 22.06 -14.55 9.02
C LYS A 321 22.79 -13.77 7.95
N ASP A 322 24.11 -13.76 8.02
CA ASP A 322 24.98 -13.25 6.97
C ASP A 322 25.97 -14.33 6.47
N GLY A 323 25.91 -15.54 7.03
CA GLY A 323 26.80 -16.66 6.72
C GLY A 323 28.05 -16.72 7.58
N THR A 324 28.25 -15.75 8.48
CA THR A 324 29.38 -15.70 9.42
C THR A 324 28.99 -16.05 10.86
N GLU A 325 27.70 -16.37 11.09
CA GLU A 325 27.24 -16.81 12.40
C GLU A 325 27.93 -18.11 12.86
N GLN A 326 28.33 -18.17 14.14
CA GLN A 326 28.90 -19.35 14.77
C GLN A 326 28.39 -19.49 16.21
N LEU A 327 28.50 -20.70 16.76
CA LEU A 327 28.17 -20.94 18.16
C LEU A 327 29.05 -20.05 19.07
N GLY A 328 28.42 -19.25 19.92
CA GLY A 328 29.11 -18.35 20.86
C GLY A 328 29.43 -16.95 20.29
N TYR A 329 29.05 -16.65 19.05
CA TYR A 329 29.18 -15.30 18.49
C TYR A 329 27.98 -14.46 18.91
N VAL A 330 28.19 -13.15 19.08
CA VAL A 330 27.12 -12.18 19.29
C VAL A 330 27.20 -11.09 18.23
N LEU A 331 26.04 -10.55 17.85
CA LEU A 331 25.97 -9.44 16.91
C LEU A 331 26.42 -8.15 17.62
N THR A 332 27.56 -7.60 17.20
CA THR A 332 28.18 -6.42 17.83
C THR A 332 28.30 -5.29 16.81
N SER A 333 28.00 -4.05 17.22
CA SER A 333 28.06 -2.87 16.36
C SER A 333 29.40 -2.14 16.48
N ASP A 334 29.95 -1.66 15.37
CA ASP A 334 31.13 -0.79 15.34
C ASP A 334 30.76 0.70 15.56
N ALA A 335 31.77 1.59 15.49
CA ALA A 335 31.57 3.02 15.70
C ALA A 335 30.69 3.71 14.62
N ASN A 336 30.47 3.06 13.48
CA ASN A 336 29.62 3.54 12.40
C ASN A 336 28.22 2.93 12.44
N GLY A 337 27.92 2.08 13.43
CA GLY A 337 26.64 1.40 13.55
C GLY A 337 26.57 0.09 12.75
N LEU A 338 27.65 -0.37 12.10
CA LEU A 338 27.66 -1.61 11.33
C LEU A 338 27.79 -2.80 12.29
N ALA A 339 26.78 -3.66 12.27
CA ALA A 339 26.75 -4.84 13.12
C ALA A 339 27.34 -6.07 12.39
N THR A 340 28.24 -6.79 13.05
CA THR A 340 28.82 -8.05 12.56
C THR A 340 28.78 -9.13 13.64
N TRP A 341 28.69 -10.39 13.23
CA TRP A 341 28.85 -11.50 14.17
C TRP A 341 30.29 -11.56 14.63
N SER A 342 30.49 -11.37 15.93
CA SER A 342 31.81 -11.36 16.54
C SER A 342 31.86 -12.34 17.70
N SER A 343 32.98 -13.04 17.83
CA SER A 343 33.34 -13.74 19.06
C SER A 343 33.69 -12.71 20.14
N THR A 344 32.68 -12.14 20.79
CA THR A 344 32.85 -11.27 21.96
C THR A 344 33.40 -12.00 23.19
N VAL A 345 33.85 -13.23 23.03
CA VAL A 345 34.63 -13.97 24.03
C VAL A 345 36.09 -13.46 24.02
N THR A 346 36.31 -12.18 24.33
CA THR A 346 37.58 -11.76 24.95
C THR A 346 37.54 -12.06 26.45
N THR A 347 37.21 -13.30 26.83
CA THR A 347 37.29 -13.78 28.21
C THR A 347 38.12 -15.06 28.36
N ALA A 348 38.89 -15.43 27.34
CA ALA A 348 39.95 -16.42 27.53
C ALA A 348 41.28 -15.68 27.62
N PHE A 349 42.13 -16.10 28.57
CA PHE A 349 43.55 -15.77 28.69
C PHE A 349 44.36 -16.24 27.45
N ALA A 350 43.81 -16.08 26.25
CA ALA A 350 44.25 -16.69 25.01
C ALA A 350 45.55 -16.03 24.58
N ASP A 351 46.64 -16.72 24.90
CA ASP A 351 48.01 -16.68 24.36
C ASP A 351 48.73 -15.33 24.20
N ASN A 352 48.11 -14.20 24.52
CA ASN A 352 48.72 -12.88 24.44
C ASN A 352 49.44 -12.48 25.74
N TRP A 353 50.24 -13.41 26.27
CA TRP A 353 51.07 -13.15 27.44
C TRP A 353 52.24 -12.26 27.05
N SER A 354 52.35 -11.10 27.70
CA SER A 354 53.55 -10.27 27.66
C SER A 354 54.55 -10.77 28.69
N THR A 355 55.84 -10.60 28.41
CA THR A 355 56.92 -10.96 29.34
C THR A 355 57.65 -9.72 29.86
N TYR A 356 58.43 -9.87 30.92
CA TYR A 356 59.29 -8.80 31.42
C TYR A 356 60.37 -8.41 30.41
N THR A 357 60.92 -7.22 30.57
CA THR A 357 62.03 -6.68 29.80
C THR A 357 63.25 -6.49 30.69
N GLY A 358 64.43 -6.39 30.09
CA GLY A 358 65.71 -6.23 30.80
C GLY A 358 66.39 -7.55 31.13
N THR A 359 67.54 -7.47 31.81
CA THR A 359 68.36 -8.63 32.18
C THR A 359 68.32 -8.80 33.68
N LEU A 360 67.91 -9.98 34.14
CA LEU A 360 67.91 -10.27 35.57
C LEU A 360 69.34 -10.30 36.12
N THR A 361 69.63 -9.41 37.06
CA THR A 361 70.81 -9.44 37.91
C THR A 361 70.44 -9.95 39.29
N ASN A 362 71.32 -10.71 39.96
CA ASN A 362 71.08 -11.14 41.35
C ASN A 362 70.97 -9.91 42.26
N PRO A 363 69.78 -9.59 42.80
CA PRO A 363 69.59 -8.40 43.61
C PRO A 363 70.01 -8.63 45.07
N PHE A 364 70.21 -9.89 45.49
CA PHE A 364 70.36 -10.28 46.89
C PHE A 364 71.83 -10.39 47.33
N THR A 365 72.67 -9.42 46.97
CA THR A 365 74.12 -9.47 47.24
C THR A 365 74.55 -8.76 48.53
N SER A 366 73.71 -7.92 49.12
CA SER A 366 74.07 -7.21 50.36
C SER A 366 74.06 -8.12 51.59
N THR A 367 74.78 -7.74 52.64
CA THR A 367 74.80 -8.43 53.93
C THR A 367 73.77 -7.86 54.93
N THR A 368 72.72 -7.18 54.45
CA THR A 368 71.65 -6.61 55.27
C THR A 368 70.28 -6.90 54.67
N GLY A 369 69.23 -6.91 55.50
CA GLY A 369 67.85 -6.85 54.99
C GLY A 369 67.63 -5.56 54.18
N ALA A 370 66.89 -5.64 53.08
CA ALA A 370 66.66 -4.50 52.21
C ALA A 370 65.39 -4.70 51.37
N ASN A 371 64.68 -3.62 51.02
CA ASN A 371 63.36 -3.68 50.36
C ASN A 371 63.26 -3.03 48.96
N THR A 372 64.36 -2.54 48.41
CA THR A 372 64.38 -1.75 47.16
C THR A 372 65.54 -2.14 46.21
N GLN A 373 65.92 -3.41 46.16
CA GLN A 373 67.06 -3.84 45.34
C GLN A 373 66.64 -3.91 43.87
N ALA A 374 67.41 -3.28 42.98
CA ALA A 374 67.14 -3.35 41.55
C ALA A 374 67.41 -4.76 41.02
N THR A 375 66.47 -5.30 40.25
CA THR A 375 66.61 -6.61 39.61
C THR A 375 67.17 -6.53 38.20
N GLY A 376 67.24 -5.32 37.62
CA GLY A 376 67.55 -5.10 36.21
C GLY A 376 66.39 -5.41 35.25
N THR A 377 65.20 -5.73 35.78
CA THR A 377 64.02 -6.11 34.99
C THR A 377 62.84 -5.16 35.21
N SER A 378 61.94 -5.08 34.23
CA SER A 378 60.75 -4.22 34.26
C SER A 378 59.60 -4.84 33.47
N VAL A 379 58.36 -4.43 33.76
CA VAL A 379 57.18 -4.77 32.95
C VAL A 379 56.69 -3.52 32.20
N VAL A 380 56.27 -3.70 30.95
CA VAL A 380 55.71 -2.61 30.12
C VAL A 380 54.21 -2.78 30.04
N ILE A 381 53.48 -1.84 30.61
CA ILE A 381 52.02 -1.86 30.71
C ILE A 381 51.44 -0.95 29.62
N PRO A 382 50.76 -1.50 28.60
CA PRO A 382 50.33 -0.72 27.43
C PRO A 382 49.09 0.14 27.70
N ALA A 383 48.27 -0.23 28.69
CA ALA A 383 47.01 0.43 28.98
C ALA A 383 46.68 0.36 30.46
N LYS A 384 45.89 1.32 30.96
CA LYS A 384 45.25 1.23 32.28
C LYS A 384 44.38 -0.04 32.37
N GLY A 385 44.39 -0.70 33.52
CA GLY A 385 43.45 -1.78 33.83
C GLY A 385 43.98 -2.85 34.79
N TRP A 386 43.25 -3.94 34.89
CA TRP A 386 43.62 -5.11 35.70
C TRP A 386 44.38 -6.13 34.86
N TYR A 387 45.47 -6.60 35.44
CA TYR A 387 46.41 -7.53 34.83
C TYR A 387 46.61 -8.73 35.73
N PHE A 388 46.66 -9.90 35.12
CA PHE A 388 46.99 -11.16 35.78
C PHE A 388 48.46 -11.48 35.52
N PHE A 389 49.23 -11.73 36.56
CA PHE A 389 50.66 -12.05 36.54
C PHE A 389 50.90 -13.49 36.94
N ARG A 390 51.90 -14.12 36.33
CA ARG A 390 52.53 -15.36 36.78
C ARG A 390 54.02 -15.13 36.88
N ALA A 391 54.59 -15.39 38.04
CA ALA A 391 56.02 -15.28 38.27
C ALA A 391 56.58 -16.52 38.95
N GLY A 392 57.86 -16.79 38.67
CA GLY A 392 58.59 -17.87 39.33
C GLY A 392 60.09 -17.65 39.26
N ILE A 393 60.77 -18.08 40.32
CA ILE A 393 62.23 -18.17 40.41
C ILE A 393 62.59 -19.27 41.41
N THR A 394 63.77 -19.83 41.27
CA THR A 394 64.34 -20.77 42.25
C THR A 394 65.55 -20.14 42.92
N ILE A 395 65.54 -20.13 44.25
CA ILE A 395 66.58 -19.57 45.11
C ILE A 395 66.98 -20.65 46.12
N GLN A 396 68.28 -20.89 46.26
CA GLN A 396 68.84 -21.71 47.33
C GLN A 396 69.41 -20.80 48.42
N SER A 397 68.92 -20.93 49.65
CA SER A 397 69.37 -20.10 50.76
C SER A 397 69.05 -20.71 52.13
N ASN A 398 69.73 -20.25 53.18
CA ASN A 398 69.29 -20.44 54.57
C ASN A 398 68.01 -19.62 54.84
N CYS A 399 67.46 -19.73 56.05
CA CYS A 399 66.25 -19.04 56.47
C CYS A 399 66.25 -17.52 56.18
N ASN A 400 65.48 -17.11 55.16
CA ASN A 400 65.23 -15.72 54.81
C ASN A 400 63.97 -15.64 53.92
N ASP A 401 63.23 -14.55 54.01
CA ASP A 401 62.10 -14.30 53.12
C ASP A 401 62.61 -13.51 51.92
N TYR A 402 62.22 -13.93 50.72
CA TYR A 402 62.57 -13.23 49.48
C TYR A 402 61.30 -12.85 48.74
N ALA A 403 61.30 -11.68 48.12
CA ALA A 403 60.18 -11.25 47.30
C ALA A 403 60.60 -10.38 46.12
N PHE A 404 59.75 -10.37 45.10
CA PHE A 404 59.81 -9.48 43.96
C PHE A 404 58.50 -8.70 43.87
N TYR A 405 58.62 -7.40 43.60
CA TYR A 405 57.52 -6.45 43.55
C TYR A 405 57.63 -5.59 42.31
N ILE A 406 56.48 -5.15 41.82
CA ILE A 406 56.43 -4.06 40.86
C ILE A 406 56.35 -2.77 41.67
N ASN A 407 57.34 -1.88 41.51
CA ASN A 407 57.48 -0.70 42.34
C ASN A 407 56.22 0.18 42.31
N GLY A 408 55.67 0.49 43.49
CA GLY A 408 54.44 1.27 43.63
C GLY A 408 53.14 0.54 43.30
N ILE A 409 53.18 -0.76 42.96
CA ILE A 409 52.01 -1.54 42.56
C ILE A 409 51.72 -2.70 43.53
N GLY A 410 52.66 -3.61 43.74
CA GLY A 410 52.43 -4.79 44.59
C GLY A 410 53.42 -5.93 44.38
N ASP A 411 53.33 -6.99 45.17
CA ASP A 411 54.14 -8.19 45.02
C ASP A 411 53.69 -9.03 43.82
N ILE A 412 54.66 -9.62 43.12
CA ILE A 412 54.43 -10.60 42.04
C ILE A 412 54.94 -11.99 42.42
N TRP A 413 55.91 -12.06 43.34
CA TRP A 413 56.47 -13.30 43.83
C TRP A 413 56.96 -13.13 45.26
N ARG A 414 56.75 -14.14 46.11
CA ARG A 414 57.25 -14.17 47.48
C ARG A 414 57.45 -15.59 47.96
N THR A 415 58.55 -15.81 48.69
CA THR A 415 58.79 -17.02 49.48
C THR A 415 59.00 -16.64 50.93
N TYR A 416 58.46 -17.45 51.82
CA TYR A 416 58.71 -17.36 53.25
C TYR A 416 59.53 -18.57 53.66
N CYS A 417 60.56 -18.36 54.48
CA CYS A 417 61.29 -19.49 55.05
C CYS A 417 60.83 -19.75 56.48
N ASN A 418 60.53 -21.01 56.77
CA ASN A 418 60.09 -21.47 58.09
C ASN A 418 61.02 -22.54 58.69
N VAL A 419 62.21 -22.75 58.11
CA VAL A 419 63.19 -23.73 58.58
C VAL A 419 64.59 -23.12 58.69
N SER A 420 65.41 -23.62 59.61
CA SER A 420 66.75 -23.07 59.90
C SER A 420 67.84 -23.45 58.88
N ASP A 421 67.60 -24.47 58.07
CA ASP A 421 68.61 -25.07 57.19
C ASP A 421 68.57 -24.52 55.76
N ILE A 422 69.60 -24.81 54.96
CA ILE A 422 69.63 -24.48 53.52
C ILE A 422 68.48 -25.20 52.82
N GLN A 423 67.61 -24.45 52.15
CA GLN A 423 66.51 -24.99 51.35
C GLN A 423 66.53 -24.50 49.91
N MET A 424 65.99 -25.34 49.03
CA MET A 424 65.62 -24.97 47.67
C MET A 424 64.24 -24.35 47.68
N MET A 425 64.16 -23.02 47.66
CA MET A 425 62.89 -22.29 47.58
C MET A 425 62.51 -22.12 46.11
N SER A 426 61.52 -22.89 45.68
CA SER A 426 61.01 -22.86 44.30
C SER A 426 59.50 -22.63 44.22
N PRO A 427 58.91 -21.61 44.87
CA PRO A 427 57.52 -21.26 44.55
C PRO A 427 57.47 -20.80 43.09
N ARG A 428 56.90 -21.64 42.24
CA ARG A 428 56.69 -21.39 40.82
C ARG A 428 55.21 -21.10 40.58
N ASP A 429 54.95 -20.41 39.48
CA ASP A 429 53.60 -20.05 39.02
C ASP A 429 52.76 -19.30 40.04
N GLN A 430 53.42 -18.48 40.86
CA GLN A 430 52.71 -17.60 41.78
C GLN A 430 51.90 -16.58 40.96
N SER A 431 50.60 -16.66 41.15
CA SER A 431 49.63 -15.87 40.43
C SER A 431 49.22 -14.65 41.25
N ARG A 432 49.15 -13.48 40.62
CA ARG A 432 48.73 -12.22 41.23
C ARG A 432 47.85 -11.42 40.28
N VAL A 433 46.91 -10.67 40.84
CA VAL A 433 46.09 -9.73 40.11
C VAL A 433 46.47 -8.33 40.59
N LEU A 434 46.94 -7.50 39.66
CA LEU A 434 47.44 -6.16 39.95
C LEU A 434 46.72 -5.14 39.06
N TYR A 435 46.45 -3.97 39.63
CA TYR A 435 45.84 -2.85 38.92
C TYR A 435 46.90 -1.81 38.56
N PHE A 436 46.83 -1.31 37.32
CA PHE A 436 47.68 -0.23 36.84
C PHE A 436 46.81 0.96 36.44
N ALA A 437 46.98 2.07 37.16
CA ALA A 437 46.23 3.30 36.92
C ALA A 437 46.68 4.03 35.64
N THR A 438 47.92 3.85 35.23
CA THR A 438 48.54 4.51 34.07
C THR A 438 49.34 3.50 33.23
N PRO A 439 49.39 3.65 31.90
CA PRO A 439 50.37 2.94 31.07
C PRO A 439 51.80 3.37 31.42
N GLY A 440 52.78 2.48 31.23
CA GLY A 440 54.17 2.81 31.45
C GLY A 440 55.09 1.62 31.71
N THR A 441 56.37 1.91 31.95
CA THR A 441 57.37 0.91 32.33
C THR A 441 57.54 0.92 33.85
N TYR A 442 57.29 -0.22 34.47
CA TYR A 442 57.37 -0.37 35.92
C TYR A 442 58.54 -1.28 36.30
N PRO A 443 59.51 -0.79 37.10
CA PRO A 443 60.64 -1.60 37.52
C PRO A 443 60.20 -2.69 38.48
N ILE A 444 60.77 -3.88 38.30
CA ILE A 444 60.69 -4.94 39.29
C ILE A 444 61.81 -4.69 40.31
N ILE A 445 61.47 -4.73 41.58
CA ILE A 445 62.40 -4.59 42.70
C ILE A 445 62.33 -5.85 43.56
N ALA A 446 63.43 -6.13 44.25
CA ALA A 446 63.56 -7.26 45.14
C ALA A 446 63.61 -6.79 46.60
N SER A 447 63.09 -7.64 47.50
CA SER A 447 63.29 -7.49 48.94
C SER A 447 63.76 -8.78 49.58
N LYS A 448 64.49 -8.63 50.69
CA LYS A 448 64.79 -9.71 51.63
C LYS A 448 64.74 -9.24 53.07
N THR A 449 64.35 -10.11 53.99
CA THR A 449 64.15 -9.71 55.40
C THR A 449 65.47 -9.61 56.17
N ASN A 450 66.42 -10.52 55.95
CA ASN A 450 67.64 -10.64 56.74
C ASN A 450 68.93 -10.52 55.89
N ALA A 451 70.08 -10.56 56.58
CA ALA A 451 71.43 -10.47 56.02
C ALA A 451 71.87 -11.64 55.12
N VAL A 452 71.05 -12.69 54.99
CA VAL A 452 71.41 -13.90 54.26
C VAL A 452 71.51 -13.62 52.76
N VAL A 453 72.64 -13.98 52.17
CA VAL A 453 72.86 -13.99 50.71
C VAL A 453 72.55 -15.40 50.20
N PRO A 454 71.71 -15.57 49.16
CA PRO A 454 71.47 -16.87 48.55
C PRO A 454 72.76 -17.55 48.09
N THR A 455 72.90 -18.84 48.38
CA THR A 455 73.99 -19.67 47.86
C THR A 455 73.75 -20.06 46.40
N GLY A 456 72.50 -20.00 45.93
CA GLY A 456 72.13 -20.12 44.52
C GLY A 456 71.00 -19.17 44.17
N PHE A 457 71.16 -18.40 43.09
CA PHE A 457 70.14 -17.47 42.58
C PHE A 457 69.77 -17.84 41.15
N ASN A 458 68.48 -17.91 40.85
CA ASN A 458 67.95 -18.23 39.53
C ASN A 458 68.46 -19.58 38.96
N ILE A 459 68.55 -20.60 39.82
CA ILE A 459 69.20 -21.88 39.51
C ILE A 459 68.26 -22.95 38.94
N GLY A 460 66.97 -22.64 38.76
CA GLY A 460 65.98 -23.63 38.33
C GLY A 460 65.68 -23.59 36.83
N ASN A 461 64.91 -24.57 36.34
CA ASN A 461 64.43 -24.66 34.96
C ASN A 461 62.88 -24.66 34.89
N PRO A 462 62.22 -23.69 34.23
CA PRO A 462 62.82 -22.50 33.62
C PRO A 462 63.48 -21.58 34.67
N GLY A 463 64.35 -20.67 34.21
CA GLY A 463 64.86 -19.58 35.06
C GLY A 463 63.73 -18.60 35.46
N PHE A 464 64.09 -17.41 35.92
CA PHE A 464 63.15 -16.36 36.28
C PHE A 464 62.23 -16.01 35.12
N TYR A 465 60.94 -16.02 35.40
CA TYR A 465 59.92 -15.57 34.48
C TYR A 465 58.91 -14.69 35.19
N VAL A 466 58.40 -13.73 34.44
CA VAL A 466 57.23 -12.92 34.77
C VAL A 466 56.44 -12.77 33.49
N ASN A 467 55.26 -13.39 33.45
CA ASN A 467 54.34 -13.30 32.33
C ASN A 467 53.07 -12.60 32.81
N PHE A 468 52.49 -11.74 31.98
CA PHE A 468 51.27 -11.02 32.34
C PHE A 468 50.33 -10.79 31.16
N VAL A 469 49.04 -10.68 31.45
CA VAL A 469 48.00 -10.41 30.46
C VAL A 469 46.92 -9.50 31.05
N LYS A 470 46.39 -8.58 30.24
CA LYS A 470 45.27 -7.73 30.62
C LYS A 470 43.97 -8.54 30.54
N PHE A 471 43.13 -8.47 31.56
CA PHE A 471 41.82 -9.15 31.53
C PHE A 471 40.63 -8.23 31.80
N GLN A 472 40.87 -7.00 32.28
CA GLN A 472 39.81 -6.02 32.49
C GLN A 472 40.36 -4.59 32.38
N ASN A 473 39.53 -3.65 31.93
CA ASN A 473 39.82 -2.21 31.94
C ASN A 473 39.73 -1.58 33.34
#